data_AF-A0A9W4T5Q1-F1
#
_entry.id   AF-A0A9W4T5Q1-F1
#
_cell.length_a   1.000
_cell.length_b   1.000
_cell.length_c   1.000
_cell.angle_alpha   90.00
_cell.angle_beta   90.00
_cell.angle_gamma   90.00
#
_symmetry.space_group_name_H-M   'P 1'
#
loop_
_entity.id
_entity.type
_entity.pdbx_description
1 polymer ?
#
loop_
_entity_poly.entity_id
_entity_poly.type
_entity_poly.pdbx_seq_one_letter_code
_entity_poly.pdbx_strand_id
1 'polypeptide(L)'
;MEIVIEIKDGLKYDEKYPYHVHEFAISGNHNCSTAGGHLDPDGFGVEGYVCNSNQLNKCEVGDLSGKYGPLEPNKDGSVSEHIFDHSLKWNGPAGIT
;
A
#
# COMPACT_ATOMS: atom_id res chain seq x y z
N MET A 1 -6.15 6.19 -9.96
CA MET A 1 -5.68 4.88 -10.42
C MET A 1 -6.64 3.85 -9.85
N GLU A 2 -7.18 3.01 -10.70
CA GLU A 2 -7.94 1.84 -10.28
C GLU A 2 -6.94 0.77 -9.81
N ILE A 3 -7.18 0.20 -8.64
CA ILE A 3 -6.33 -0.84 -8.05
C ILE A 3 -7.25 -1.97 -7.63
N VAL A 4 -7.00 -3.16 -8.19
CA VAL A 4 -7.70 -4.39 -7.85
C VAL A 4 -6.71 -5.30 -7.15
N ILE A 5 -7.05 -5.70 -5.92
CA ILE A 5 -6.24 -6.60 -5.10
C ILE A 5 -6.94 -7.94 -5.06
N GLU A 6 -6.25 -8.99 -5.50
CA GLU A 6 -6.73 -10.36 -5.41
C GLU A 6 -5.64 -11.25 -4.82
N ILE A 7 -5.79 -11.62 -3.56
CA ILE A 7 -4.97 -12.61 -2.89
C ILE A 7 -5.83 -13.86 -2.70
N LYS A 8 -5.38 -14.97 -3.29
CA LYS A 8 -6.21 -16.19 -3.41
C LYS A 8 -6.26 -17.01 -2.13
N ASP A 9 -5.18 -17.04 -1.37
CA ASP A 9 -5.03 -17.79 -0.13
C ASP A 9 -3.77 -17.31 0.63
N GLY A 10 -3.48 -17.94 1.77
CA GLY A 10 -2.20 -17.80 2.47
C GLY A 10 -2.15 -16.74 3.57
N LEU A 11 -3.13 -15.83 3.64
CA LEU A 11 -3.27 -14.92 4.76
C LEU A 11 -4.02 -15.58 5.92
N LYS A 12 -3.69 -15.20 7.15
CA LYS A 12 -4.37 -15.73 8.33
C LYS A 12 -5.64 -14.95 8.62
N TYR A 13 -6.74 -15.67 8.79
CA TYR A 13 -8.02 -15.10 9.23
C TYR A 13 -7.88 -14.42 10.60
N ASP A 14 -8.61 -13.32 10.82
CA ASP A 14 -8.61 -12.48 12.03
C ASP A 14 -7.32 -11.67 12.26
N GLU A 15 -6.41 -11.65 11.26
CA GLU A 15 -5.29 -10.72 11.23
C GLU A 15 -5.55 -9.57 10.25
N LYS A 16 -4.97 -8.40 10.56
CA LYS A 16 -5.02 -7.22 9.69
C LYS A 16 -3.66 -7.03 9.05
N TYR A 17 -3.61 -6.97 7.72
CA TYR A 17 -2.37 -6.84 6.97
C TYR A 17 -2.26 -5.44 6.34
N PRO A 18 -1.37 -4.59 6.87
CA PRO A 18 -0.99 -3.37 6.18
C PRO A 18 -0.35 -3.69 4.82
N TYR A 19 -0.66 -2.88 3.83
CA TYR A 19 -0.16 -2.94 2.47
C TYR A 19 0.12 -1.53 1.98
N HIS A 20 1.21 -1.41 1.24
CA HIS A 20 1.70 -0.15 0.69
C HIS A 20 2.51 -0.39 -0.58
N VAL A 21 2.59 0.64 -1.41
CA VAL A 21 3.55 0.69 -2.52
C VAL A 21 4.88 1.18 -1.97
N HIS A 22 5.95 0.46 -2.27
CA HIS A 22 7.31 0.82 -1.88
C HIS A 22 8.02 1.66 -2.96
N GLU A 23 9.12 2.30 -2.56
CA GLU A 23 9.96 3.15 -3.42
C GLU A 23 10.66 2.37 -4.54
N PHE A 24 11.08 1.12 -4.26
CA PHE A 24 11.90 0.34 -5.17
C PHE A 24 11.27 -1.01 -5.53
N ALA A 25 11.57 -1.48 -6.74
CA ALA A 25 11.24 -2.82 -7.16
C ALA A 25 12.00 -3.86 -6.33
N ILE A 26 11.35 -5.00 -6.07
CA ILE A 26 11.97 -6.13 -5.37
C ILE A 26 13.18 -6.61 -6.19
N SER A 27 14.33 -6.67 -5.53
CA SER A 27 15.56 -7.20 -6.10
C SER A 27 16.11 -8.36 -5.28
N GLY A 28 16.98 -9.15 -5.91
CA GLY A 28 17.44 -10.43 -5.35
C GLY A 28 16.33 -11.49 -5.33
N ASN A 29 16.62 -12.64 -4.72
CA ASN A 29 15.70 -13.80 -4.66
C ASN A 29 14.48 -13.52 -3.77
N HIS A 30 13.56 -12.66 -4.22
CA HIS A 30 12.32 -12.28 -3.55
C HIS A 30 12.53 -11.68 -2.14
N ASN A 31 13.61 -10.92 -1.95
CA ASN A 31 13.87 -10.27 -0.66
C ASN A 31 13.06 -8.97 -0.54
N CYS A 32 11.95 -9.01 0.19
CA CYS A 32 11.06 -7.85 0.39
C CYS A 32 11.75 -6.63 0.98
N SER A 33 12.81 -6.82 1.78
CA SER A 33 13.55 -5.72 2.41
C SER A 33 14.24 -4.80 1.41
N THR A 34 14.40 -5.24 0.15
CA THR A 34 15.00 -4.44 -0.92
C THR A 34 14.07 -3.38 -1.49
N ALA A 35 12.77 -3.43 -1.16
CA ALA A 35 11.79 -2.49 -1.65
C ALA A 35 11.97 -1.06 -1.08
N GLY A 36 12.72 -0.91 0.02
CA GLY A 36 12.94 0.39 0.66
C GLY A 36 11.76 0.84 1.50
N GLY A 37 11.59 2.16 1.64
CA GLY A 37 10.48 2.76 2.39
C GLY A 37 9.16 2.69 1.63
N HIS A 38 8.14 3.35 2.17
CA HIS A 38 6.91 3.62 1.43
C HIS A 38 7.20 4.62 0.30
N LEU A 39 6.50 4.50 -0.83
CA LEU A 39 6.57 5.49 -1.90
C LEU A 39 6.03 6.83 -1.39
N ASP A 40 6.91 7.76 -1.08
CA ASP A 40 6.56 9.06 -0.50
C ASP A 40 7.36 10.22 -1.10
N PRO A 41 7.07 10.60 -2.37
CA PRO A 41 7.81 11.67 -3.04
C PRO A 41 7.64 13.05 -2.39
N ASP A 42 6.61 13.24 -1.57
CA ASP A 42 6.30 14.51 -0.91
C ASP A 42 6.82 14.59 0.54
N GLY A 43 7.35 13.49 1.09
CA GLY A 43 7.99 13.46 2.41
C GLY A 43 7.01 13.61 3.58
N PHE A 44 5.79 13.08 3.48
CA PHE A 44 4.81 13.06 4.57
C PHE A 44 5.13 12.03 5.66
N GLY A 45 5.92 11.01 5.36
CA GLY A 45 6.36 9.92 6.23
C GLY A 45 7.35 10.33 7.32
N VAL A 46 6.93 11.24 8.20
CA VAL A 46 7.72 11.72 9.34
C VAL A 46 7.47 10.90 10.60
N GLU A 47 8.31 11.08 11.62
CA GLU A 47 8.12 10.39 12.91
C GLU A 47 6.73 10.66 13.50
N GLY A 48 6.03 9.58 13.89
CA GLY A 48 4.65 9.65 14.41
C GLY A 48 3.58 9.80 13.32
N TYR A 49 3.94 9.66 12.05
CA TYR A 49 3.01 9.67 10.94
C TYR A 49 1.90 8.62 11.10
N VAL A 50 0.67 9.06 10.82
CA VAL A 50 -0.52 8.23 10.64
C VAL A 50 -1.36 8.91 9.55
N CYS A 51 -1.70 8.18 8.48
CA CYS A 51 -2.60 8.72 7.47
C CYS A 51 -3.95 9.09 8.09
N ASN A 52 -4.37 10.34 7.87
CA ASN A 52 -5.73 10.75 8.15
C ASN A 52 -6.55 10.57 6.87
N SER A 53 -7.47 9.61 6.86
CA SER A 53 -8.34 9.34 5.72
C SER A 53 -9.24 10.51 5.30
N ASN A 54 -9.42 11.52 6.17
CA ASN A 54 -10.10 12.78 5.83
C ASN A 54 -9.19 13.81 5.13
N GLN A 55 -7.88 13.54 5.06
CA GLN A 55 -6.85 14.40 4.48
C GLN A 55 -5.89 13.58 3.61
N LEU A 56 -6.44 12.82 2.65
CA LEU A 56 -5.69 11.90 1.77
C LEU A 56 -4.50 12.55 1.05
N ASN A 57 -4.57 13.87 0.80
CA ASN A 57 -3.51 14.65 0.17
C ASN A 57 -2.30 14.94 1.09
N LYS A 58 -2.33 14.47 2.34
CA LYS A 58 -1.23 14.55 3.31
C LYS A 58 -0.74 13.17 3.75
N CYS A 59 -1.26 12.11 3.14
CA CYS A 59 -0.78 10.76 3.37
C CYS A 59 0.34 10.46 2.39
N GLU A 60 1.29 9.62 2.80
CA GLU A 60 2.30 9.06 1.89
C GLU A 60 1.59 8.48 0.67
N VAL A 61 2.13 8.71 -0.52
CA VAL A 61 1.49 8.28 -1.78
C VAL A 61 1.28 6.76 -1.78
N GLY A 62 2.24 6.00 -1.25
CA GLY A 62 2.21 4.55 -1.17
C GLY A 62 1.38 3.96 -0.02
N ASP A 63 0.98 4.74 0.99
CA ASP A 63 0.27 4.22 2.18
C ASP A 63 -1.21 3.96 1.90
N LEU A 64 -1.49 2.83 1.24
CA LEU A 64 -2.84 2.43 0.87
C LEU A 64 -3.66 1.97 2.08
N SER A 65 -3.03 1.28 3.04
CA SER A 65 -3.71 0.87 4.27
C SER A 65 -4.14 2.02 5.15
N GLY A 66 -3.32 3.06 5.27
CA GLY A 66 -3.72 4.26 5.99
C GLY A 66 -4.90 4.98 5.34
N LYS A 67 -4.98 4.96 4.00
CA LYS A 67 -6.05 5.62 3.24
C LYS A 67 -7.36 4.83 3.23
N TYR A 68 -7.27 3.51 3.06
CA TYR A 68 -8.41 2.65 2.73
C TYR A 68 -8.67 1.53 3.74
N GLY A 69 -7.83 1.41 4.78
CA GLY A 69 -7.87 0.32 5.74
C GLY A 69 -6.94 -0.85 5.32
N PRO A 70 -6.54 -1.70 6.28
CA PRO A 70 -5.70 -2.86 6.01
C PRO A 70 -6.48 -3.95 5.28
N LEU A 71 -5.78 -4.95 4.72
CA LEU A 71 -6.43 -6.14 4.21
C LEU A 71 -6.92 -7.00 5.38
N GLU A 72 -8.18 -7.41 5.32
CA GLU A 72 -8.82 -8.30 6.31
C GLU A 72 -9.25 -9.59 5.60
N PRO A 73 -8.51 -10.71 5.77
CA PRO A 73 -8.77 -11.93 5.02
C PRO A 73 -10.08 -12.61 5.38
N ASN A 74 -10.64 -13.30 4.39
CA ASN A 74 -11.68 -14.30 4.58
C ASN A 74 -11.14 -15.51 5.36
N LYS A 75 -12.04 -16.40 5.79
CA LYS A 75 -11.68 -17.61 6.55
C LYS A 75 -10.78 -18.58 5.78
N ASP A 76 -10.80 -18.54 4.45
CA ASP A 76 -9.93 -19.31 3.57
C ASP A 76 -8.58 -18.62 3.30
N GLY A 77 -8.34 -17.45 3.89
CA GLY A 77 -7.13 -16.66 3.72
C GLY A 77 -7.09 -15.84 2.43
N SER A 78 -8.21 -15.75 1.70
CA SER A 78 -8.34 -14.91 0.52
C SER A 78 -8.70 -13.46 0.87
N VAL A 79 -8.35 -12.52 -0.01
CA VAL A 79 -8.78 -11.12 0.01
C VAL A 79 -9.10 -10.69 -1.42
N SER A 80 -10.21 -9.95 -1.57
CA SER A 80 -10.50 -9.22 -2.80
C SER A 80 -10.93 -7.80 -2.44
N GLU A 81 -10.18 -6.82 -2.92
CA GLU A 81 -10.45 -5.41 -2.70
C GLU A 81 -10.41 -4.64 -4.02
N HIS A 82 -11.22 -3.59 -4.10
CA HIS A 82 -11.24 -2.71 -5.25
C HIS A 82 -11.24 -1.26 -4.77
N ILE A 83 -10.13 -0.55 -5.02
CA ILE A 83 -9.92 0.81 -4.55
C ILE A 83 -9.59 1.77 -5.70
N PHE A 84 -10.01 3.02 -5.54
CA PHE A 84 -9.70 4.11 -6.45
C PHE A 84 -8.83 5.14 -5.74
N ASP A 85 -7.52 5.10 -6.01
CA ASP A 85 -6.56 6.04 -5.41
C ASP A 85 -6.27 7.23 -6.33
N HIS A 86 -6.40 8.44 -5.79
CA HIS A 86 -6.22 9.68 -6.57
C HIS A 86 -4.78 10.21 -6.54
N SER A 87 -3.97 9.74 -5.60
CA SER A 87 -2.59 10.17 -5.38
C SER A 87 -1.59 9.38 -6.22
N LEU A 88 -1.73 8.05 -6.30
CA LEU A 88 -0.90 7.19 -7.13
C LEU A 88 -1.12 7.47 -8.61
N LYS A 89 0.00 7.50 -9.34
CA LYS A 89 0.05 7.70 -10.78
C LYS A 89 0.85 6.59 -11.42
N TRP A 90 0.64 6.41 -12.72
CA TRP A 90 1.52 5.54 -13.51
C TRP A 90 2.89 6.20 -13.70
N ASN A 91 2.90 7.48 -14.07
CA ASN A 91 4.12 8.21 -14.42
C ASN A 91 4.39 9.40 -13.48
N GLY A 92 5.64 9.84 -13.45
CA GLY A 92 6.09 11.03 -12.72
C GLY A 92 6.70 10.69 -11.35
N PRO A 93 6.92 11.70 -10.49
CA PRO A 93 7.54 11.51 -9.17
C PRO A 93 6.74 10.58 -8.25
N ALA A 94 5.42 10.52 -8.43
CA ALA A 94 4.49 9.59 -7.75
C ALA A 94 4.11 8.38 -8.64
N GLY A 95 4.92 8.12 -9.67
CA GLY A 95 4.73 7.06 -10.66
C GLY A 95 5.19 5.70 -10.13
N ILE A 96 4.53 4.64 -10.59
CA ILE A 96 4.88 3.25 -10.26
C ILE A 96 5.52 2.48 -11.44
N THR A 97 5.90 3.19 -12.50
CA THR A 97 6.56 2.65 -13.70
C THR A 97 7.75 3.49 -14.12
#